data_AF-A0A2K4FCP3-F1
#
_entry.id   AF-A0A2K4FCP3-F1
#
_cell.length_a   1.000
_cell.length_b   1.000
_cell.length_c   1.000
_cell.angle_alpha   90.00
_cell.angle_beta   90.00
_cell.angle_gamma   90.00
#
_symmetry.space_group_name_H-M   'P 1'
#
loop_
_entity.id
_entity.type
_entity.pdbx_description
1 polymer ?
#
loop_
_entity_poly.entity_id
_entity_poly.type
_entity_poly.pdbx_seq_one_letter_code
_entity_poly.pdbx_strand_id
1 'polypeptide(L)'
;MIYYKYLYYERGSGIIEKIIIDAIEKNSKYKITHYDNRHFLIDLNRNKFTFVFPLLNYFSRPQLIEIDNEEVRKIKTAYISEEYKEKMDTATSWGTGIGLFIVFLTRSVVDYIDFPTNVFLNVFFLLISIIPLLILKGVIDRRKKNKFNIKIQEEIGRAFILPNPKEMSKNISLNVFSTFIFIALSIGTLTIKEYSVIYIFGIMLFFSFILFQNVMLYNKTTIEGKISSIKRNQ
;
A
#
# COMPACT_ATOMS: atom_id res chain seq x y z
N MET A 1 4.50 26.63 45.56
CA MET A 1 3.99 25.41 44.88
C MET A 1 2.68 25.72 44.14
N ILE A 2 2.66 26.71 43.23
CA ILE A 2 1.45 27.10 42.46
C ILE A 2 1.74 27.27 40.95
N TYR A 3 3.00 27.22 40.52
CA TYR A 3 3.39 27.43 39.11
C TYR A 3 3.42 26.18 38.22
N TYR A 4 3.18 24.97 38.76
CA TYR A 4 3.20 23.74 37.97
C TYR A 4 1.83 23.30 37.43
N LYS A 5 0.74 23.99 37.78
CA LYS A 5 -0.63 23.57 37.42
C LYS A 5 -1.17 24.20 36.13
N TYR A 6 -0.52 25.23 35.58
CA TYR A 6 -1.01 25.93 34.37
C TYR A 6 -0.34 25.52 33.06
N LEU A 7 0.75 24.74 33.08
CA LEU A 7 1.47 24.30 31.87
C LEU A 7 1.00 22.96 31.31
N TYR A 8 0.00 22.32 31.93
CA TYR A 8 -0.56 21.04 31.46
C TYR A 8 -1.89 21.16 30.70
N TYR A 9 -2.43 22.36 30.51
CA TYR A 9 -3.70 22.56 29.80
C TYR A 9 -3.54 22.86 28.30
N GLU A 10 -2.31 23.02 27.80
CA GLU A 10 -2.01 23.21 26.36
C GLU A 10 -1.23 22.06 25.70
N ARG A 11 -1.30 20.86 26.27
CA ARG A 11 -0.96 19.63 25.53
C ARG A 11 -2.25 18.91 25.26
N GLY A 12 -2.82 19.14 24.07
CA GLY A 12 -3.95 18.38 23.55
C GLY A 12 -3.65 16.89 23.65
N SER A 13 -4.12 16.27 24.72
CA SER A 13 -4.15 14.83 24.89
C SER A 13 -5.11 14.30 23.84
N GLY A 14 -4.56 13.93 22.68
CA GLY A 14 -5.29 13.29 21.61
C GLY A 14 -5.85 11.99 22.14
N ILE A 15 -7.13 12.01 22.53
CA ILE A 15 -7.85 10.80 22.92
C ILE A 15 -7.79 9.88 21.70
N ILE A 16 -7.24 8.68 21.91
CA ILE A 16 -7.17 7.66 20.88
C ILE A 16 -8.40 6.76 21.07
N GLU A 17 -9.37 6.92 20.18
CA GLU A 17 -10.65 6.23 20.26
C GLU A 17 -10.65 5.00 19.35
N LYS A 18 -11.41 3.97 19.73
CA LYS A 18 -11.54 2.76 18.93
C LYS A 18 -12.42 3.03 17.72
N ILE A 19 -12.02 2.50 16.58
CA ILE A 19 -12.74 2.60 15.30
C ILE A 19 -12.77 1.25 14.60
N ILE A 20 -13.64 1.14 13.62
CA ILE A 20 -13.66 0.02 12.68
C ILE A 20 -13.14 0.52 11.34
N ILE A 21 -12.17 -0.19 10.76
CA ILE A 21 -11.62 0.08 9.43
C ILE A 21 -12.10 -1.04 8.51
N ASP A 22 -13.00 -0.69 7.60
CA ASP A 22 -13.47 -1.59 6.55
C ASP A 22 -12.54 -1.51 5.33
N ALA A 23 -12.08 -2.67 4.90
CA ALA A 23 -11.47 -2.80 3.60
C ALA A 23 -12.54 -2.71 2.51
N ILE A 24 -12.21 -1.96 1.46
CA ILE A 24 -12.98 -2.01 0.24
C ILE A 24 -12.39 -3.13 -0.62
N GLU A 25 -13.24 -4.06 -1.03
CA GLU A 25 -12.84 -5.21 -1.82
C GLU A 25 -12.06 -4.78 -3.07
N LYS A 26 -10.98 -5.49 -3.40
CA LYS A 26 -10.06 -5.19 -4.52
C LYS A 26 -9.49 -3.76 -4.53
N ASN A 27 -9.70 -2.98 -3.48
CA ASN A 27 -9.19 -1.63 -3.35
C ASN A 27 -8.32 -1.47 -2.10
N SER A 28 -7.01 -1.54 -2.33
CA SER A 28 -6.00 -1.31 -1.30
C SER A 28 -5.67 0.16 -1.08
N LYS A 29 -6.17 1.05 -1.94
CA LYS A 29 -5.86 2.49 -1.89
C LYS A 29 -6.82 3.20 -0.94
N TYR A 30 -8.11 2.91 -1.06
CA TYR A 30 -9.15 3.53 -0.26
C TYR A 30 -9.66 2.60 0.83
N LYS A 31 -10.02 3.17 1.98
CA LYS A 31 -10.64 2.45 3.10
C LYS A 31 -11.77 3.27 3.70
N ILE A 32 -12.72 2.59 4.35
CA ILE A 32 -13.83 3.23 5.07
C ILE A 32 -13.55 3.09 6.56
N THR A 33 -13.64 4.19 7.29
CA THR A 33 -13.48 4.23 8.74
C THR A 33 -14.80 4.63 9.37
N HIS A 34 -15.23 3.85 10.35
CA HIS A 34 -16.45 4.10 11.12
C HIS A 34 -16.10 4.75 12.45
N TYR A 35 -16.59 5.96 12.67
CA TYR A 35 -16.33 6.74 13.87
C TYR A 35 -17.53 7.62 14.21
N ASP A 36 -18.03 7.53 15.45
CA ASP A 36 -19.09 8.41 15.96
C ASP A 36 -20.33 8.46 15.04
N ASN A 37 -20.87 7.28 14.67
CA ASN A 37 -21.98 7.08 13.73
C ASN A 37 -21.80 7.71 12.33
N ARG A 38 -20.58 8.11 11.98
CA ARG A 38 -20.21 8.67 10.69
C ARG A 38 -19.22 7.76 9.97
N HIS A 39 -19.18 7.90 8.65
CA HIS A 39 -18.33 7.12 7.77
C HIS A 39 -17.34 8.03 7.06
N PHE A 40 -16.06 7.67 7.12
CA PHE A 40 -14.99 8.44 6.51
C PHE A 40 -14.24 7.60 5.48
N LEU A 41 -14.15 8.09 4.26
CA LEU A 41 -13.26 7.56 3.25
C LEU A 41 -11.86 8.13 3.43
N ILE A 42 -10.86 7.25 3.43
CA ILE A 42 -9.44 7.63 3.51
C ILE A 42 -8.68 7.11 2.29
N ASP A 43 -7.76 7.93 1.79
CA ASP A 43 -6.83 7.58 0.70
C ASP A 43 -5.42 7.35 1.26
N LEU A 44 -5.01 6.07 1.31
CA LEU A 44 -3.72 5.64 1.84
C LEU A 44 -2.54 5.96 0.92
N ASN A 45 -2.78 6.21 -0.38
CA ASN A 45 -1.73 6.48 -1.37
C ASN A 45 -1.79 7.93 -1.88
N ARG A 46 -2.42 8.84 -1.12
CA ARG A 46 -2.55 10.25 -1.51
C ARG A 46 -1.20 10.97 -1.57
N ASN A 47 -0.30 10.69 -0.63
CA ASN A 47 1.03 11.28 -0.59
C ASN A 47 2.00 10.47 -1.47
N LYS A 48 2.86 11.14 -2.24
CA LYS A 48 3.94 10.50 -3.03
C LYS A 48 4.82 9.58 -2.18
N PHE A 49 5.05 9.94 -0.91
CA PHE A 49 5.83 9.12 0.01
C PHE A 49 5.06 7.90 0.51
N THR A 50 3.77 8.01 0.87
CA THR A 50 2.96 6.85 1.28
C THR A 50 2.64 5.94 0.09
N PHE A 51 2.68 6.48 -1.13
CA PHE A 51 2.68 5.71 -2.36
C PHE A 51 3.92 4.82 -2.45
N VAL A 52 5.15 5.29 -2.27
CA VAL A 52 6.31 4.35 -2.34
C VAL A 52 6.45 3.51 -1.08
N PHE A 53 6.18 4.10 0.09
CA PHE A 53 6.37 3.49 1.41
C PHE A 53 5.05 3.50 2.21
N PRO A 54 4.20 2.48 2.04
CA PRO A 54 2.90 2.41 2.69
C PRO A 54 2.90 2.53 4.21
N LEU A 55 3.96 2.08 4.90
CA LEU A 55 4.08 2.22 6.37
C LEU A 55 4.05 3.67 6.86
N LEU A 56 4.40 4.63 6.01
CA LEU A 56 4.32 6.05 6.37
C LEU A 56 2.88 6.50 6.65
N ASN A 57 1.86 5.70 6.28
CA ASN A 57 0.48 5.92 6.70
C ASN A 57 0.29 5.89 8.23
N TYR A 58 1.15 5.19 8.98
CA TYR A 58 1.09 5.18 10.45
C TYR A 58 1.63 6.46 11.07
N PHE A 59 2.46 7.20 10.33
CA PHE A 59 3.08 8.45 10.77
C PHE A 59 2.48 9.68 10.09
N SER A 60 1.48 9.49 9.22
CA SER A 60 0.80 10.57 8.54
C SER A 60 -0.67 10.62 8.92
N ARG A 61 -1.25 11.82 8.85
CA ARG A 61 -2.68 12.03 9.09
C ARG A 61 -3.38 12.06 7.74
N PRO A 62 -3.97 10.94 7.26
CA PRO A 62 -4.80 10.96 6.06
C PRO A 62 -5.93 11.99 6.21
N GLN A 63 -6.37 12.50 5.06
CA GLN A 63 -7.60 13.29 5.01
C GLN A 63 -8.80 12.39 5.22
N LEU A 64 -9.77 12.91 5.97
CA LEU A 64 -11.06 12.28 6.20
C LEU A 64 -12.08 12.97 5.30
N ILE A 65 -12.66 12.21 4.38
CA ILE A 65 -13.77 12.63 3.53
C ILE A 65 -15.01 11.93 4.09
N GLU A 66 -15.97 12.67 4.62
CA GLU A 66 -17.22 12.04 5.09
C GLU A 66 -18.03 11.55 3.90
N ILE A 67 -18.62 10.36 4.06
CA ILE A 67 -19.46 9.71 3.08
C ILE A 67 -20.75 9.27 3.77
N ASP A 68 -21.86 9.33 3.06
CA ASP A 68 -23.14 8.90 3.61
C ASP A 68 -23.34 7.36 3.51
N ASN A 69 -24.38 6.87 4.17
CA ASN A 69 -24.73 5.45 4.16
C ASN A 69 -25.05 4.90 2.76
N GLU A 70 -25.62 5.72 1.87
CA GLU A 70 -25.91 5.29 0.51
C GLU A 70 -24.63 5.12 -0.31
N GLU A 71 -23.66 6.01 -0.15
CA GLU A 71 -22.34 5.95 -0.77
C GLU A 71 -21.58 4.72 -0.27
N VAL A 72 -21.58 4.44 1.04
CA VAL A 72 -21.03 3.20 1.59
C VAL A 72 -21.65 1.96 0.92
N ARG A 73 -22.98 1.93 0.76
CA ARG A 73 -23.68 0.82 0.11
C ARG A 73 -23.33 0.71 -1.38
N LYS A 74 -23.34 1.83 -2.12
CA LYS A 74 -22.96 1.88 -3.55
C LYS A 74 -21.55 1.34 -3.76
N ILE A 75 -20.61 1.73 -2.89
CA ILE A 75 -19.24 1.21 -2.91
C ILE A 75 -19.24 -0.31 -2.71
N LYS A 76 -19.86 -0.82 -1.64
CA LYS A 76 -19.87 -2.26 -1.36
C LYS A 76 -20.52 -3.08 -2.49
N THR A 77 -21.65 -2.63 -3.02
CA THR A 77 -22.36 -3.33 -4.12
C THR A 77 -21.59 -3.30 -5.44
N ALA A 78 -20.94 -2.18 -5.79
CA ALA A 78 -20.15 -2.08 -7.02
C ALA A 78 -19.04 -3.13 -7.07
N TYR A 79 -18.30 -3.33 -5.97
CA TYR A 79 -17.23 -4.32 -5.92
C TYR A 79 -17.72 -5.77 -5.95
N ILE A 80 -18.82 -6.10 -5.25
CA ILE A 80 -19.42 -7.45 -5.32
C ILE A 80 -19.83 -7.79 -6.76
N SER A 81 -20.42 -6.83 -7.48
CA SER A 81 -20.87 -7.03 -8.86
C SER A 81 -19.70 -7.24 -9.84
N GLU A 82 -18.56 -6.58 -9.60
CA GLU A 82 -17.34 -6.77 -10.37
C GLU A 82 -16.64 -8.09 -10.01
N GLU A 83 -16.66 -8.52 -8.75
CA GLU A 83 -16.12 -9.82 -8.35
C GLU A 83 -16.74 -10.96 -9.16
N TYR A 84 -18.07 -10.92 -9.29
CA TYR A 84 -18.82 -11.90 -10.06
C TYR A 84 -18.45 -11.88 -11.56
N LYS A 85 -18.32 -10.69 -12.15
CA LYS A 85 -17.91 -10.53 -13.57
C LYS A 85 -16.45 -10.98 -13.80
N GLU A 86 -15.54 -10.59 -12.94
CA GLU A 86 -14.11 -10.86 -13.10
C GLU A 86 -13.78 -12.34 -12.86
N LYS A 87 -14.42 -13.02 -11.90
CA LYS A 87 -14.29 -14.49 -11.75
C LYS A 87 -14.70 -15.24 -13.01
N MET A 88 -15.65 -14.71 -13.76
CA MET A 88 -16.12 -15.29 -15.02
C MET A 88 -15.12 -15.05 -16.17
N ASP A 89 -14.45 -13.89 -16.21
CA ASP A 89 -13.51 -13.51 -17.28
C ASP A 89 -12.05 -13.96 -17.05
N THR A 90 -11.57 -14.00 -15.79
CA THR A 90 -10.13 -14.21 -15.48
C THR A 90 -9.71 -15.66 -15.35
N ALA A 91 -10.65 -16.58 -15.05
CA ALA A 91 -10.35 -18.00 -14.89
C ALA A 91 -9.85 -18.67 -16.18
N THR A 92 -10.09 -18.06 -17.36
CA THR A 92 -9.87 -18.71 -18.66
C THR A 92 -8.72 -18.11 -19.48
N SER A 93 -8.28 -16.87 -19.22
CA SER A 93 -7.46 -16.12 -20.18
C SER A 93 -6.00 -15.84 -19.79
N TRP A 94 -5.67 -15.65 -18.50
CA TRP A 94 -4.35 -15.11 -18.11
C TRP A 94 -3.38 -16.17 -17.56
N GLY A 95 -3.89 -17.24 -16.94
CA GLY A 95 -3.07 -18.26 -16.28
C GLY A 95 -2.16 -19.05 -17.25
N THR A 96 -2.68 -19.39 -18.42
CA THR A 96 -1.96 -20.20 -19.42
C THR A 96 -0.88 -19.41 -20.16
N GLY A 97 -1.15 -18.14 -20.50
CA GLY A 97 -0.21 -17.28 -21.22
C GLY A 97 0.97 -16.83 -20.37
N ILE A 98 0.74 -16.44 -19.11
CA ILE A 98 1.80 -16.02 -18.18
C ILE A 98 2.71 -17.20 -17.82
N GLY A 99 2.14 -18.40 -17.61
CA GLY A 99 2.92 -19.60 -17.32
C GLY A 99 3.90 -19.96 -18.46
N LEU A 100 3.41 -19.95 -19.70
CA LEU A 100 4.26 -20.21 -20.88
C LEU A 100 5.33 -19.11 -21.07
N PHE A 101 4.97 -17.84 -20.85
CA PHE A 101 5.91 -16.73 -20.98
C PHE A 101 7.03 -16.78 -19.92
N ILE A 102 6.72 -17.17 -18.69
CA ILE A 102 7.70 -17.41 -17.62
C ILE A 102 8.61 -18.59 -17.99
N VAL A 103 8.07 -19.71 -18.47
CA VAL A 103 8.88 -20.88 -18.87
C VAL A 103 9.82 -20.53 -20.02
N PHE A 104 9.36 -19.82 -21.05
CA PHE A 104 10.20 -19.38 -22.17
C PHE A 104 11.30 -18.41 -21.73
N LEU A 105 10.99 -17.42 -20.89
CA LEU A 105 11.98 -16.49 -20.36
C LEU A 105 13.02 -17.18 -19.46
N THR A 106 12.57 -18.05 -18.55
CA THR A 106 13.49 -18.78 -17.65
C THR A 106 14.46 -19.65 -18.43
N ARG A 107 14.04 -20.29 -19.52
CA ARG A 107 14.93 -21.12 -20.34
C ARG A 107 16.04 -20.32 -21.03
N SER A 108 15.74 -19.13 -21.54
CA SER A 108 16.76 -18.26 -22.17
C SER A 108 17.65 -17.52 -21.16
N VAL A 109 17.17 -17.32 -19.94
CA VAL A 109 17.89 -16.60 -18.87
C VAL A 109 18.84 -17.53 -18.09
N VAL A 110 18.49 -18.81 -17.94
CA VAL A 110 19.30 -19.80 -17.20
C VAL A 110 20.69 -20.01 -17.83
N ASP A 111 20.82 -19.83 -19.14
CA ASP A 111 22.12 -19.96 -19.82
C ASP A 111 23.03 -18.72 -19.63
N TYR A 112 22.50 -17.62 -19.09
CA TYR A 112 23.22 -16.38 -18.78
C TYR A 112 23.11 -16.02 -17.29
N ILE A 113 23.07 -17.03 -16.41
CA ILE A 113 22.89 -16.82 -14.97
C ILE A 113 23.92 -15.87 -14.40
N ASP A 114 25.17 -15.95 -14.84
CA ASP A 114 26.24 -15.04 -14.42
C ASP A 114 26.97 -14.50 -15.64
N PHE A 115 27.04 -13.17 -15.75
CA PHE A 115 27.80 -12.51 -16.80
C PHE A 115 28.60 -11.33 -16.22
N PRO A 116 29.79 -11.04 -16.76
CA PRO A 116 30.58 -9.91 -16.31
C PRO A 116 29.88 -8.61 -16.64
N THR A 117 29.86 -7.68 -15.70
CA THR A 117 29.25 -6.37 -15.89
C THR A 117 30.17 -5.25 -15.44
N ASN A 118 29.75 -4.03 -15.77
CA ASN A 118 30.33 -2.82 -15.20
C ASN A 118 29.29 -2.10 -14.34
N VAL A 119 29.74 -1.10 -13.58
CA VAL A 119 28.89 -0.33 -12.66
C VAL A 119 27.71 0.33 -13.39
N PHE A 120 27.91 0.82 -14.62
CA PHE A 120 26.84 1.46 -15.40
C PHE A 120 25.72 0.47 -15.76
N LEU A 121 26.08 -0.74 -16.20
CA LEU A 121 25.13 -1.82 -16.49
C LEU A 121 24.40 -2.27 -15.22
N ASN A 122 25.09 -2.35 -14.08
CA ASN A 122 24.47 -2.71 -12.80
C ASN A 122 23.43 -1.68 -12.35
N VAL A 123 23.74 -0.39 -12.50
CA VAL A 123 22.77 0.69 -12.24
C VAL A 123 21.60 0.59 -13.21
N PHE A 124 21.84 0.31 -14.49
CA PHE A 124 20.79 0.12 -15.49
C PHE A 124 19.85 -1.05 -15.13
N PHE A 125 20.38 -2.21 -14.72
CA PHE A 125 19.56 -3.35 -14.29
C PHE A 125 18.82 -3.09 -12.98
N LEU A 126 19.39 -2.33 -12.05
CA LEU A 126 18.68 -1.90 -10.85
C LEU A 126 17.47 -1.03 -11.22
N LEU A 127 17.64 -0.07 -12.14
CA LEU A 127 16.57 0.80 -12.61
C LEU A 127 15.47 0.03 -13.36
N ILE A 128 15.84 -0.92 -14.24
CA ILE A 128 14.85 -1.73 -14.97
C ILE A 128 14.06 -2.65 -14.03
N SER A 129 14.61 -2.99 -12.86
CA SER A 129 13.89 -3.77 -11.83
C SER A 129 12.87 -2.92 -11.05
N ILE A 130 13.16 -1.62 -10.85
CA ILE A 130 12.37 -0.72 -9.99
C ILE A 130 11.30 0.04 -10.78
N ILE A 131 11.67 0.65 -11.92
CA ILE A 131 10.82 1.58 -12.67
C ILE A 131 9.51 0.93 -13.14
N PRO A 132 9.51 -0.28 -13.75
CA PRO A 132 8.27 -0.92 -14.19
C PRO A 132 7.28 -1.16 -13.06
N LEU A 133 7.76 -1.51 -11.87
CA LEU A 133 6.91 -1.73 -10.70
C LEU A 133 6.26 -0.43 -10.19
N LEU A 134 6.99 0.69 -10.23
CA LEU A 134 6.42 2.01 -9.91
C LEU A 134 5.35 2.41 -10.92
N ILE A 135 5.59 2.19 -12.22
CA ILE A 135 4.61 2.45 -13.28
C ILE A 135 3.37 1.58 -13.07
N LEU A 136 3.55 0.28 -12.86
CA LEU A 136 2.48 -0.68 -12.62
C LEU A 136 1.63 -0.25 -11.41
N LYS A 137 2.27 0.10 -10.30
CA LYS A 137 1.58 0.62 -9.11
C LYS A 137 0.78 1.88 -9.44
N GLY A 138 1.36 2.82 -10.18
CA GLY A 138 0.70 4.05 -10.59
C GLY A 138 -0.54 3.80 -11.46
N VAL A 139 -0.46 2.85 -12.39
CA VAL A 139 -1.60 2.43 -13.23
C VAL A 139 -2.70 1.81 -12.37
N ILE A 140 -2.36 0.90 -11.46
CA ILE A 140 -3.32 0.26 -10.54
C ILE A 140 -4.02 1.31 -9.66
N ASP A 141 -3.27 2.24 -9.09
CA ASP A 141 -3.83 3.27 -8.22
C ASP A 141 -4.72 4.28 -8.97
N ARG A 142 -4.38 4.61 -10.22
CA ARG A 142 -5.24 5.45 -11.08
C ARG A 142 -6.54 4.75 -11.43
N ARG A 143 -6.48 3.46 -11.82
CA ARG A 143 -7.68 2.65 -12.06
C ARG A 143 -8.57 2.60 -10.83
N LYS A 144 -7.99 2.41 -9.64
CA LYS A 144 -8.70 2.43 -8.35
C LYS A 144 -9.34 3.77 -8.03
N LYS A 145 -8.71 4.90 -8.37
CA LYS A 145 -9.29 6.25 -8.21
C LYS A 145 -10.48 6.46 -9.13
N ASN A 146 -10.35 6.13 -10.41
CA ASN A 146 -11.39 6.40 -11.41
C ASN A 146 -12.69 5.62 -11.14
N LYS A 147 -12.61 4.45 -10.48
CA LYS A 147 -13.79 3.68 -10.06
C LYS A 147 -14.63 4.38 -8.99
N PHE A 148 -14.00 5.21 -8.15
CA PHE A 148 -14.69 5.98 -7.12
C PHE A 148 -15.07 7.35 -7.65
N ASN A 149 -16.02 7.43 -8.60
CA ASN A 149 -16.62 8.71 -9.01
C ASN A 149 -17.48 9.33 -7.89
N ILE A 150 -17.00 9.26 -6.65
CA ILE A 150 -17.55 9.87 -5.45
C ILE A 150 -17.45 11.37 -5.68
N LYS A 151 -18.60 12.04 -5.70
CA LYS A 151 -18.65 13.49 -5.57
C LYS A 151 -18.05 13.78 -4.20
N ILE A 152 -16.78 14.18 -4.18
CA ILE A 152 -16.03 14.41 -2.94
C ILE A 152 -16.85 15.41 -2.11
N GLN A 153 -17.49 14.90 -1.05
CA GLN A 153 -18.12 15.73 -0.04
C GLN A 153 -17.03 16.41 0.80
N GLU A 154 -17.44 17.37 1.62
CA GLU A 154 -16.52 18.27 2.33
C GLU A 154 -15.40 17.52 3.08
N GLU A 155 -14.17 18.00 2.89
CA GLU A 155 -13.03 17.53 3.67
C GLU A 155 -13.15 18.07 5.09
N ILE A 156 -13.33 17.19 6.06
CA ILE A 156 -13.58 17.61 7.45
C ILE A 156 -12.28 17.87 8.20
N GLY A 157 -11.20 17.19 7.83
CA GLY A 157 -9.91 17.35 8.47
C GLY A 157 -9.02 16.13 8.33
N ARG A 158 -8.05 16.01 9.24
CA ARG A 158 -7.03 14.97 9.22
C ARG A 158 -6.86 14.31 10.58
N ALA A 159 -6.76 12.99 10.60
CA ALA A 159 -6.53 12.20 11.81
C ALA A 159 -5.54 11.07 11.56
N PHE A 160 -4.80 10.66 12.59
CA PHE A 160 -4.06 9.40 12.53
C PHE A 160 -5.04 8.23 12.61
N ILE A 161 -4.86 7.26 11.73
CA ILE A 161 -5.63 6.03 11.71
C ILE A 161 -4.65 4.87 11.79
N LEU A 162 -4.73 4.12 12.88
CA LEU A 162 -3.84 3.00 13.14
C LEU A 162 -4.68 1.72 13.21
N PRO A 163 -4.27 0.63 12.52
CA PRO A 163 -4.87 -0.67 12.75
C PRO A 163 -4.52 -1.18 14.16
N ASN A 164 -5.16 -2.25 14.60
CA ASN A 164 -4.83 -2.86 15.88
C ASN A 164 -3.33 -3.23 15.97
N PRO A 165 -2.75 -3.28 17.19
CA PRO A 165 -1.31 -3.53 17.36
C PRO A 165 -0.82 -4.84 16.75
N LYS A 166 -1.66 -5.88 16.72
CA LYS A 166 -1.30 -7.20 16.16
C LYS A 166 -1.06 -7.12 14.65
N GLU A 167 -2.00 -6.54 13.91
CA GLU A 167 -1.87 -6.35 12.46
C GLU A 167 -0.76 -5.34 12.14
N MET A 168 -0.64 -4.28 12.94
CA MET A 168 0.45 -3.29 12.81
C MET A 168 1.84 -3.94 12.96
N SER A 169 2.04 -4.77 13.98
CA SER A 169 3.32 -5.47 14.23
C SER A 169 3.67 -6.43 13.10
N LYS A 170 2.70 -7.23 12.62
CA LYS A 170 2.90 -8.13 11.47
C LYS A 170 3.33 -7.35 10.24
N ASN A 171 2.68 -6.23 10.00
CA ASN A 171 2.94 -5.38 8.84
C ASN A 171 4.33 -4.73 8.89
N ILE A 172 4.70 -4.20 10.06
CA ILE A 172 6.04 -3.63 10.28
C ILE A 172 7.10 -4.71 10.08
N SER A 173 6.92 -5.90 10.66
CA SER A 173 7.87 -7.00 10.53
C SER A 173 8.09 -7.41 9.07
N LEU A 174 7.01 -7.56 8.29
CA LEU A 174 7.11 -7.93 6.88
C LEU A 174 7.85 -6.87 6.06
N ASN A 175 7.58 -5.58 6.32
CA ASN A 175 8.25 -4.50 5.61
C ASN A 175 9.73 -4.40 5.98
N VAL A 176 10.07 -4.44 7.26
CA VAL A 176 11.47 -4.40 7.72
C VAL A 176 12.26 -5.53 7.08
N PHE A 177 11.71 -6.74 7.09
CA PHE A 177 12.30 -7.89 6.41
C PHE A 177 12.47 -7.65 4.91
N SER A 178 11.41 -7.23 4.22
CA SER A 178 11.43 -7.02 2.77
C SER A 178 12.39 -5.90 2.36
N THR A 179 12.43 -4.81 3.11
CA THR A 179 13.34 -3.67 2.90
C THR A 179 14.78 -4.07 3.15
N PHE A 180 15.06 -4.84 4.19
CA PHE A 180 16.40 -5.36 4.45
C PHE A 180 16.92 -6.19 3.27
N ILE A 181 16.14 -7.15 2.79
CA ILE A 181 16.54 -7.99 1.65
C ILE A 181 16.65 -7.17 0.36
N PHE A 182 15.72 -6.25 0.10
CA PHE A 182 15.78 -5.36 -1.06
C PHE A 182 17.07 -4.52 -1.07
N ILE A 183 17.47 -3.95 0.07
CA ILE A 183 18.72 -3.17 0.19
C ILE A 183 19.93 -4.07 0.00
N ALA A 184 19.96 -5.24 0.66
CA ALA A 184 21.06 -6.18 0.54
C ALA A 184 21.29 -6.63 -0.91
N LEU A 185 20.21 -6.98 -1.63
CA LEU A 185 20.28 -7.35 -3.04
C LEU A 185 20.70 -6.17 -3.93
N SER A 186 20.19 -4.96 -3.66
CA SER A 186 20.57 -3.76 -4.41
C SER A 186 22.06 -3.43 -4.25
N ILE A 187 22.60 -3.55 -3.04
CA ILE A 187 24.04 -3.36 -2.78
C ILE A 187 24.85 -4.47 -3.45
N GLY A 188 24.41 -5.73 -3.36
CA GLY A 188 25.04 -6.86 -4.06
C GLY A 188 25.14 -6.62 -5.56
N THR A 189 24.03 -6.21 -6.19
CA THR A 189 23.97 -5.79 -7.59
C THR A 189 25.02 -4.72 -7.94
N LEU A 190 25.29 -3.75 -7.07
CA LEU A 190 26.22 -2.66 -7.36
C LEU A 190 27.69 -3.03 -7.12
N THR A 191 27.97 -4.04 -6.29
CA THR A 191 29.32 -4.35 -5.80
C THR A 191 29.94 -5.60 -6.43
N ILE A 192 29.11 -6.56 -6.85
CA ILE A 192 29.58 -7.80 -7.46
C ILE A 192 29.86 -7.56 -8.94
N LYS A 193 31.00 -8.05 -9.43
CA LYS A 193 31.47 -7.89 -10.82
C LYS A 193 30.79 -8.86 -11.80
N GLU A 194 30.29 -9.97 -11.27
CA GLU A 194 29.49 -10.95 -11.99
C GLU A 194 28.03 -10.75 -11.59
N TYR A 195 27.22 -10.38 -12.57
CA TYR A 195 25.83 -10.06 -12.32
C TYR A 195 24.97 -11.29 -12.51
N SER A 196 24.17 -11.60 -11.48
CA SER A 196 23.20 -12.68 -11.57
C SER A 196 21.78 -12.20 -11.79
N VAL A 197 21.05 -12.86 -12.70
CA VAL A 197 19.63 -12.54 -12.95
C VAL A 197 18.75 -12.84 -11.73
N ILE A 198 19.22 -13.69 -10.81
CA ILE A 198 18.60 -13.92 -9.51
C ILE A 198 18.46 -12.61 -8.71
N TYR A 199 19.43 -11.70 -8.80
CA TYR A 199 19.34 -10.40 -8.14
C TYR A 199 18.18 -9.55 -8.68
N ILE A 200 17.95 -9.53 -10.00
CA ILE A 200 16.81 -8.81 -10.62
C ILE A 200 15.50 -9.32 -10.05
N PHE A 201 15.29 -10.65 -10.11
CA PHE A 201 14.04 -11.24 -9.64
C PHE A 201 13.85 -11.03 -8.15
N GLY A 202 14.90 -11.15 -7.34
CA GLY A 202 14.85 -10.87 -5.91
C GLY A 202 14.49 -9.41 -5.62
N ILE A 203 15.16 -8.45 -6.28
CA ILE A 203 14.88 -7.01 -6.14
C ILE A 203 13.42 -6.73 -6.51
N MET A 204 12.95 -7.24 -7.65
CA MET A 204 11.56 -7.06 -8.10
C MET A 204 10.57 -7.64 -7.09
N LEU A 205 10.82 -8.86 -6.60
CA LEU A 205 9.95 -9.54 -5.64
C LEU A 205 9.83 -8.77 -4.33
N PHE A 206 10.95 -8.44 -3.69
CA PHE A 206 10.93 -7.76 -2.39
C PHE A 206 10.47 -6.30 -2.51
N PHE A 207 10.80 -5.62 -3.62
CA PHE A 207 10.25 -4.29 -3.88
C PHE A 207 8.73 -4.32 -4.09
N SER A 208 8.20 -5.37 -4.72
CA SER A 208 6.75 -5.56 -4.85
C SER A 208 6.06 -5.70 -3.49
N PHE A 209 6.65 -6.43 -2.54
CA PHE A 209 6.11 -6.55 -1.18
C PHE A 209 6.07 -5.20 -0.45
N ILE A 210 7.10 -4.36 -0.64
CA ILE A 210 7.13 -3.00 -0.08
C ILE A 210 6.04 -2.14 -0.73
N LEU A 211 5.97 -2.11 -2.07
CA LEU A 211 5.05 -1.27 -2.81
C LEU A 211 3.58 -1.65 -2.59
N PHE A 212 3.26 -2.94 -2.55
CA PHE A 212 1.88 -3.44 -2.44
C PHE A 212 1.48 -3.85 -1.02
N GLN A 213 2.23 -3.42 -0.02
CA GLN A 213 2.00 -3.76 1.37
C GLN A 213 0.58 -3.43 1.88
N ASN A 214 -0.02 -2.31 1.44
CA ASN A 214 -1.41 -1.96 1.78
C ASN A 214 -2.43 -3.01 1.29
N VAL A 215 -2.14 -3.75 0.22
CA VAL A 215 -2.98 -4.86 -0.24
C VAL A 215 -2.93 -6.00 0.77
N MET A 216 -1.74 -6.36 1.24
CA MET A 216 -1.53 -7.46 2.17
C MET A 216 -2.11 -7.19 3.56
N LEU A 217 -1.96 -5.96 4.06
CA LEU A 217 -2.46 -5.55 5.38
C LEU A 217 -3.99 -5.60 5.45
N TYR A 218 -4.67 -5.09 4.43
CA TYR A 218 -6.12 -4.91 4.42
C TYR A 218 -6.84 -5.92 3.52
N ASN A 219 -6.31 -7.15 3.44
CA ASN A 219 -6.99 -8.26 2.76
C ASN A 219 -8.20 -8.78 3.56
N LYS A 220 -8.27 -8.46 4.86
CA LYS A 220 -9.43 -8.75 5.70
C LYS A 220 -10.49 -7.67 5.49
N THR A 221 -11.76 -8.08 5.42
CA THR A 221 -12.91 -7.22 5.18
C THR A 221 -13.07 -6.12 6.24
N THR A 222 -12.75 -6.42 7.49
CA THR A 222 -12.89 -5.49 8.61
C THR A 222 -11.76 -5.68 9.63
N ILE A 223 -11.15 -4.58 10.06
CA ILE A 223 -10.06 -4.54 11.04
C ILE A 223 -10.39 -3.50 12.11
N GLU A 224 -10.28 -3.89 13.38
CA GLU A 224 -10.34 -2.93 14.49
C GLU A 224 -9.11 -2.00 14.46
N GLY A 225 -9.35 -0.73 14.76
CA GLY A 225 -8.32 0.30 14.74
C GLY A 225 -8.50 1.37 15.80
N LYS A 226 -7.70 2.41 15.66
CA LYS A 226 -7.60 3.55 16.56
C LYS A 226 -7.54 4.83 15.74
N ILE A 227 -8.30 5.84 16.13
CA ILE A 227 -8.28 7.18 15.53
C ILE A 227 -7.78 8.20 16.55
N SER A 228 -6.95 9.15 16.12
CA SER A 228 -6.64 10.33 16.94
C SER A 228 -7.74 11.39 16.81
N SER A 229 -7.76 12.37 17.72
CA SER A 229 -8.55 13.60 17.56
C SER A 229 -8.44 14.18 16.14
N ILE A 230 -9.58 14.48 15.53
CA ILE A 230 -9.65 15.04 14.17
C ILE A 230 -9.14 16.48 14.20
N LYS A 231 -8.05 16.75 13.48
CA LYS A 231 -7.58 18.11 13.25
C LYS A 231 -8.35 18.68 12.07
N ARG A 232 -9.36 19.50 12.34
CA ARG A 232 -10.13 20.19 11.29
C ARG A 232 -9.22 21.11 10.48
N ASN A 233 -9.48 21.20 9.18
CA ASN A 233 -8.85 22.23 8.38
C ASN A 233 -9.50 23.56 8.76
N GLN A 234 -8.70 24.49 9.29
CA GLN A 234 -9.09 25.89 9.40
C GLN A 234 -8.98 26.55 8.02
#